data_AF-A0A804PUZ3-F1
#
_entry.id   AF-A0A804PUZ3-F1
#
_cell.length_a   1.000
_cell.length_b   1.000
_cell.length_c   1.000
_cell.angle_alpha   90.00
_cell.angle_beta   90.00
_cell.angle_gamma   90.00
#
_symmetry.space_group_name_H-M   'P 1'
#
loop_
_entity.id
_entity.type
_entity.pdbx_description
1 polymer ?
#
loop_
_entity_poly.entity_id
_entity_poly.type
_entity_poly.pdbx_seq_one_letter_code
_entity_poly.pdbx_strand_id
1 'polypeptide(L)'
;MFKIPSFLVIAFSSTSFLDCCHYLNFIMHFEIHVTYLFTCFYNREMLLLPLEERLKKWFTEVSGVNRFDALKDLAPTCSEVEILKMLPECAYLVRGLWVCKSSLLFDGVYSGPMDRILLEFTKRDPVPSNILEPFINLIGNRAMRDWILSPLCKRRQILKDHKFISADLSFIKRYPHIVNEQECAWSARETTLRESLEMSTTLAKKTMNSTRPNVASKGPHSNMSKGRDGPSQGSDDLARSVLGTVFTANKVRSC
;
A
#
# COMPACT_ATOMS: atom_id res chain seq x y z
N MET A 1 -13.82 8.44 11.34
CA MET A 1 -13.64 9.76 11.98
C MET A 1 -12.43 9.65 12.90
N PHE A 2 -11.24 10.00 12.41
CA PHE A 2 -10.01 9.87 13.19
C PHE A 2 -9.86 11.10 14.09
N LYS A 3 -9.76 10.86 15.41
CA LYS A 3 -9.45 11.90 16.41
C LYS A 3 -8.01 12.35 16.21
N ILE A 4 -7.84 13.63 15.92
CA ILE A 4 -6.55 14.33 16.02
C ILE A 4 -6.17 14.33 17.52
N PRO A 5 -4.95 13.93 17.91
CA PRO A 5 -4.52 14.04 19.30
C PRO A 5 -4.52 15.51 19.75
N SER A 6 -5.12 15.76 20.92
CA SER A 6 -5.43 17.09 21.47
C SER A 6 -4.23 17.96 21.90
N PHE A 7 -3.03 17.74 21.37
CA PHE A 7 -1.84 18.52 21.75
C PHE A 7 -1.50 19.66 20.79
N LEU A 8 -2.33 19.87 19.76
CA LEU A 8 -2.20 20.99 18.82
C LEU A 8 -2.93 22.27 19.32
N VAL A 9 -2.78 22.61 20.60
CA VAL A 9 -3.25 23.89 21.15
C VAL A 9 -2.13 24.51 21.98
N ILE A 10 -1.23 25.23 21.32
CA ILE A 10 -0.44 26.27 21.98
C ILE A 10 -0.65 27.56 21.17
N ALA A 11 -1.16 28.56 21.88
CA ALA A 11 -1.72 29.80 21.39
C ALA A 11 -0.66 30.75 20.79
N PHE A 12 -0.99 31.37 19.67
CA PHE A 12 -0.31 32.56 19.18
C PHE A 12 -1.03 33.80 19.72
N SER A 13 -0.31 34.61 20.50
CA SER A 13 -0.70 35.98 20.82
C SER A 13 0.45 36.92 20.47
N SER A 14 0.08 38.01 19.80
CA SER A 14 0.80 39.29 19.61
C SER A 14 2.08 39.31 18.75
N THR A 15 1.87 39.70 17.49
CA THR A 15 2.54 40.80 16.76
C THR A 15 4.01 41.09 17.05
N SER A 16 4.90 40.79 16.10
CA SER A 16 5.68 41.81 15.39
C SER A 16 6.54 41.16 14.29
N PHE A 17 6.67 41.91 13.21
CA PHE A 17 7.21 41.54 11.91
C PHE A 17 8.75 41.63 11.94
N LEU A 18 9.45 40.68 12.58
CA LEU A 18 10.89 40.50 12.43
C LEU A 18 11.28 39.02 12.56
N ASP A 19 12.16 38.60 11.66
CA ASP A 19 12.88 37.32 11.57
C ASP A 19 12.13 36.07 11.07
N CYS A 20 11.83 36.09 9.78
CA CYS A 20 11.50 34.89 8.99
C CYS A 20 12.60 33.79 9.09
N CYS A 21 13.86 34.17 9.34
CA CYS A 21 14.98 33.23 9.52
C CYS A 21 14.97 32.54 10.89
N HIS A 22 14.53 33.22 11.96
CA HIS A 22 14.35 32.59 13.27
C HIS A 22 13.12 31.67 13.29
N TYR A 23 12.07 32.00 12.53
CA TYR A 23 10.87 31.17 12.42
C TYR A 23 11.14 29.83 11.69
N LEU A 24 11.96 29.82 10.64
CA LEU A 24 12.36 28.59 9.95
C LEU A 24 13.31 27.73 10.78
N ASN A 25 14.27 28.34 11.48
CA ASN A 25 15.09 27.61 12.45
C ASN A 25 14.24 27.08 13.60
N PHE A 26 13.25 27.84 14.09
CA PHE A 26 12.34 27.37 15.13
C PHE A 26 11.46 26.21 14.64
N ILE A 27 10.91 26.26 13.42
CA ILE A 27 10.14 25.15 12.83
C ILE A 27 11.02 23.92 12.60
N MET A 28 12.22 24.08 12.05
CA MET A 28 13.17 22.98 11.82
C MET A 28 13.65 22.37 13.14
N HIS A 29 14.00 23.20 14.12
CA HIS A 29 14.44 22.73 15.43
C HIS A 29 13.28 22.13 16.20
N PHE A 30 12.04 22.61 16.04
CA PHE A 30 10.84 22.04 16.63
C PHE A 30 10.42 20.73 15.94
N GLU A 31 10.52 20.60 14.61
CA GLU A 31 10.36 19.32 13.91
C GLU A 31 11.44 18.33 14.34
N ILE A 32 12.71 18.75 14.45
CA ILE A 32 13.80 17.87 14.91
C ILE A 32 13.59 17.47 16.37
N HIS A 33 13.21 18.38 17.26
CA HIS A 33 12.97 18.07 18.68
C HIS A 33 11.71 17.23 18.89
N VAL A 34 10.63 17.50 18.16
CA VAL A 34 9.42 16.66 18.19
C VAL A 34 9.73 15.30 17.60
N THR A 35 10.49 15.21 16.50
CA THR A 35 10.93 13.91 15.96
C THR A 35 11.84 13.19 16.94
N TYR A 36 12.81 13.84 17.59
CA TYR A 36 13.70 13.23 18.58
C TYR A 36 12.95 12.79 19.84
N LEU A 37 12.05 13.62 20.39
CA LEU A 37 11.25 13.29 21.57
C LEU A 37 10.22 12.19 21.26
N PHE A 38 9.59 12.26 20.09
CA PHE A 38 8.68 11.22 19.60
C PHE A 38 9.44 9.92 19.39
N THR A 39 10.63 9.95 18.76
CA THR A 39 11.49 8.77 18.54
C THR A 39 11.99 8.20 19.87
N CYS A 40 12.38 9.01 20.85
CA CYS A 40 12.81 8.54 22.18
C CYS A 40 11.66 7.92 22.99
N PHE A 41 10.46 8.51 22.95
CA PHE A 41 9.28 7.96 23.64
C PHE A 41 8.74 6.72 22.94
N TYR A 42 8.63 6.73 21.61
CA TYR A 42 8.26 5.56 20.81
C TYR A 42 9.24 4.41 21.01
N ASN A 43 10.54 4.68 21.10
CA ASN A 43 11.53 3.63 21.26
C ASN A 43 11.33 2.81 22.53
N ARG A 44 10.92 3.39 23.67
CA ARG A 44 10.74 2.61 24.90
C ARG A 44 9.60 1.61 24.82
N GLU A 45 8.44 2.02 24.29
CA GLU A 45 7.31 1.10 24.12
C GLU A 45 7.53 0.14 22.95
N MET A 46 8.16 0.60 21.86
CA MET A 46 8.47 -0.28 20.73
C MET A 46 9.44 -1.38 21.13
N LEU A 47 10.46 -1.12 21.96
CA LEU A 47 11.41 -2.14 22.40
C LEU A 47 10.77 -3.30 23.18
N LEU A 48 9.54 -3.15 23.68
CA LEU A 48 8.77 -4.24 24.29
C LEU A 48 8.10 -5.17 23.26
N LEU A 49 7.98 -4.71 22.02
CA LEU A 49 7.35 -5.46 20.93
C LEU A 49 8.37 -6.37 20.22
N PRO A 50 7.92 -7.53 19.72
CA PRO A 50 8.71 -8.34 18.79
C PRO A 50 9.22 -7.52 17.60
N LEU A 51 10.35 -7.93 17.02
CA LEU A 51 10.98 -7.21 15.90
C LEU A 51 10.01 -6.95 14.74
N GLU A 52 9.18 -7.93 14.40
CA GLU A 52 8.18 -7.80 13.34
C GLU A 52 7.16 -6.69 13.61
N GLU A 53 6.61 -6.68 14.83
CA GLU A 53 5.59 -5.70 15.24
C GLU A 53 6.18 -4.30 15.32
N ARG A 54 7.43 -4.17 15.80
CA ARG A 54 8.16 -2.90 15.76
C ARG A 54 8.29 -2.35 14.36
N LEU A 55 8.76 -3.17 13.42
CA LEU A 55 8.95 -2.76 12.04
C LEU A 55 7.62 -2.38 11.38
N LYS A 56 6.58 -3.21 11.56
CA LYS A 56 5.23 -2.91 11.06
C LYS A 56 4.73 -1.57 11.59
N LYS A 57 4.79 -1.37 12.91
CA LYS A 57 4.35 -0.13 13.56
C LYS A 57 5.13 1.09 13.05
N TRP A 58 6.45 0.96 12.90
CA TRP A 58 7.29 2.02 12.32
C TRP A 58 6.84 2.40 10.90
N PHE A 59 6.65 1.41 10.04
CA PHE A 59 6.26 1.64 8.64
C PHE A 59 4.86 2.25 8.51
N THR A 60 3.95 1.95 9.43
CA THR A 60 2.56 2.43 9.40
C THR A 60 2.35 3.75 10.12
N GLU A 61 3.16 4.08 11.13
CA GLU A 61 2.90 5.22 12.02
C GLU A 61 3.99 6.29 12.00
N VAL A 62 5.21 5.96 11.57
CA VAL A 62 6.36 6.90 11.60
C VAL A 62 6.84 7.24 10.20
N SER A 63 7.21 6.24 9.39
CA SER A 63 7.74 6.48 8.04
C SER A 63 7.49 5.32 7.08
N GLY A 64 6.83 5.61 5.97
CA GLY A 64 6.58 4.63 4.90
C GLY A 64 7.80 4.29 4.04
N VAL A 65 8.89 5.06 4.11
CA VAL A 65 10.09 4.87 3.28
C VAL A 65 11.35 5.11 4.12
N ASN A 66 12.23 4.11 4.21
CA ASN A 66 13.38 4.16 5.11
C ASN A 66 14.66 3.64 4.43
N ARG A 67 15.79 4.20 4.84
CA ARG A 67 17.11 3.59 4.62
C ARG A 67 17.31 2.46 5.62
N PHE A 68 18.12 1.46 5.27
CA PHE A 68 18.41 0.37 6.18
C PHE A 68 19.09 0.84 7.47
N ASP A 69 19.99 1.82 7.40
CA ASP A 69 20.67 2.33 8.59
C ASP A 69 19.70 2.90 9.64
N ALA A 70 18.65 3.60 9.22
CA ALA A 70 17.61 4.09 10.13
C ALA A 70 16.80 2.96 10.80
N LEU A 71 16.65 1.83 10.11
CA LEU A 71 15.91 0.68 10.63
C LEU A 71 16.74 -0.12 11.65
N LYS A 72 18.08 -0.04 11.59
CA LYS A 72 18.95 -0.66 12.59
C LYS A 72 18.79 -0.02 13.97
N ASP A 73 18.57 1.28 14.00
CA ASP A 73 18.38 2.03 15.25
C ASP A 73 17.11 1.59 16.02
N LEU A 74 16.14 0.96 15.33
CA LEU A 74 14.91 0.42 15.92
C LEU A 74 15.12 -0.93 16.61
N ALA A 75 16.23 -1.60 16.30
CA ALA A 75 16.52 -2.94 16.77
C ALA A 75 17.99 -3.06 17.22
N PRO A 76 18.41 -2.28 18.22
CA PRO A 76 19.80 -2.22 18.66
C PRO A 76 20.33 -3.53 19.23
N THR A 77 19.43 -4.44 19.64
CA THR A 77 19.76 -5.77 20.16
C THR A 77 19.75 -6.87 19.09
N CYS A 78 19.29 -6.58 17.88
CA CYS A 78 19.21 -7.54 16.78
C CYS A 78 20.41 -7.38 15.85
N SER A 79 20.87 -8.48 15.30
CA SER A 79 21.88 -8.47 14.23
C SER A 79 21.28 -7.92 12.93
N GLU A 80 22.13 -7.36 12.07
CA GLU A 80 21.69 -6.89 10.74
C GLU A 80 21.01 -8.01 9.93
N VAL A 81 21.49 -9.25 10.07
CA VAL A 81 20.94 -10.43 9.38
C VAL A 81 19.52 -10.73 9.83
N GLU A 82 19.22 -10.62 11.12
CA GLU A 82 17.87 -10.83 11.65
C GLU A 82 16.91 -9.76 11.14
N ILE A 83 17.34 -8.50 11.13
CA ILE A 83 16.53 -7.39 10.61
C ILE A 83 16.24 -7.60 9.12
N LEU A 84 17.27 -7.92 8.32
CA LEU A 84 17.12 -8.18 6.88
C LEU A 84 16.20 -9.36 6.56
N LYS A 85 16.18 -10.39 7.41
CA LYS A 85 15.24 -11.52 7.25
C LYS A 85 13.79 -11.13 7.52
N MET A 86 13.55 -10.17 8.43
CA MET A 86 12.21 -9.73 8.78
C MET A 86 11.64 -8.64 7.87
N LEU A 87 12.51 -7.85 7.22
CA LEU A 87 12.07 -6.74 6.38
C LEU A 87 11.16 -7.16 5.21
N PRO A 88 11.42 -8.27 4.48
CA PRO A 88 10.52 -8.75 3.44
C PRO A 88 9.10 -9.05 3.90
N GLU A 89 8.83 -9.22 5.20
CA GLU A 89 7.47 -9.42 5.72
C GLU A 89 6.66 -8.12 5.75
N CYS A 90 7.32 -6.97 5.93
CA CYS A 90 6.66 -5.68 6.15
C CYS A 90 7.00 -4.59 5.12
N ALA A 91 8.02 -4.79 4.30
CA ALA A 91 8.46 -3.82 3.30
C ALA A 91 8.93 -4.47 1.99
N TYR A 92 8.99 -3.66 0.94
CA TYR A 92 9.64 -3.98 -0.33
C TYR A 92 10.92 -3.17 -0.48
N LEU A 93 11.93 -3.78 -1.12
CA LEU A 93 13.13 -3.04 -1.51
C LEU A 93 12.91 -2.38 -2.87
N VAL A 94 13.08 -1.05 -2.94
CA VAL A 94 13.01 -0.26 -4.18
C VAL A 94 14.26 0.61 -4.26
N ARG A 95 15.19 0.26 -5.16
CA ARG A 95 16.46 0.98 -5.40
C ARG A 95 17.25 1.29 -4.12
N GLY A 96 17.34 0.29 -3.22
CA GLY A 96 18.07 0.39 -1.96
C GLY A 96 17.28 0.96 -0.78
N LEU A 97 16.07 1.49 -1.01
CA LEU A 97 15.18 1.95 0.06
C LEU A 97 14.14 0.89 0.40
N TRP A 98 13.84 0.76 1.70
CA TRP A 98 12.77 -0.10 2.19
C TRP A 98 11.47 0.69 2.26
N VAL A 99 10.48 0.24 1.49
CA VAL A 99 9.18 0.89 1.33
C VAL A 99 8.09 0.02 1.95
N CYS A 100 7.26 0.59 2.82
CA CYS A 100 6.15 -0.10 3.47
C CYS A 100 5.28 -0.86 2.45
N LYS A 101 4.94 -2.11 2.76
CA LYS A 101 4.01 -2.88 1.92
C LYS A 101 2.66 -2.20 1.90
N SER A 102 2.11 -2.04 0.69
CA SER A 102 0.78 -1.50 0.51
C SER A 102 -0.30 -2.30 1.28
N SER A 103 -0.15 -3.62 1.42
CA SER A 103 -1.06 -4.47 2.20
C SER A 103 -1.10 -4.16 3.71
N LEU A 104 -0.14 -3.40 4.24
CA LEU A 104 -0.16 -2.92 5.64
C LEU A 104 -0.90 -1.58 5.80
N LEU A 105 -0.98 -0.78 4.74
CA LEU A 105 -1.58 0.56 4.77
C LEU A 105 -2.97 0.61 4.17
N PHE A 106 -3.20 -0.18 3.12
CA PHE A 106 -4.42 -0.17 2.33
C PHE A 106 -5.25 -1.42 2.60
N ASP A 107 -6.58 -1.25 2.53
CA ASP A 107 -7.43 -2.38 2.23
C ASP A 107 -7.08 -2.96 0.85
N GLY A 108 -7.48 -4.21 0.57
CA GLY A 108 -7.06 -4.93 -0.62
C GLY A 108 -7.40 -4.26 -1.96
N VAL A 109 -8.20 -3.19 -1.98
CA VAL A 109 -8.60 -2.46 -3.19
C VAL A 109 -7.48 -1.54 -3.70
N TYR A 110 -6.73 -0.88 -2.82
CA TYR A 110 -5.70 0.09 -3.23
C TYR A 110 -4.27 -0.46 -3.20
N SER A 111 -4.06 -1.66 -2.67
CA SER A 111 -2.75 -2.30 -2.59
C SER A 111 -2.15 -2.58 -3.99
N GLY A 112 -2.96 -3.11 -4.91
CA GLY A 112 -2.55 -3.43 -6.28
C GLY A 112 -2.01 -2.22 -7.07
N PRO A 113 -2.77 -1.10 -7.16
CA PRO A 113 -2.28 0.13 -7.80
C PRO A 113 -0.97 0.65 -7.20
N MET A 114 -0.84 0.62 -5.87
CA MET A 114 0.38 1.10 -5.20
C MET A 114 1.57 0.19 -5.52
N ASP A 115 1.40 -1.13 -5.45
CA ASP A 115 2.45 -2.10 -5.79
C ASP A 115 2.90 -1.96 -7.25
N ARG A 116 1.97 -1.62 -8.16
CA ARG A 116 2.30 -1.34 -9.56
C ARG A 116 3.15 -0.08 -9.70
N ILE A 117 2.87 0.98 -8.95
CA ILE A 117 3.71 2.20 -8.94
C ILE A 117 5.12 1.86 -8.46
N LEU A 118 5.25 1.12 -7.36
CA LEU A 118 6.54 0.72 -6.80
C LEU A 118 7.35 -0.13 -7.80
N LEU A 119 6.69 -1.07 -8.49
CA LEU A 119 7.31 -1.89 -9.54
C LEU A 119 7.85 -1.04 -10.71
N GLU A 120 7.19 0.05 -11.11
CA GLU A 120 7.75 0.90 -12.19
C GLU A 120 9.03 1.60 -11.74
N PHE A 121 9.15 1.96 -10.46
CA PHE A 121 10.39 2.53 -9.90
C PHE A 121 11.53 1.52 -9.77
N THR A 122 11.27 0.21 -9.75
CA THR A 122 12.37 -0.78 -9.81
C THR A 122 12.97 -0.88 -11.21
N LYS A 123 12.18 -0.57 -12.24
CA LYS A 123 12.57 -0.72 -13.66
C LYS A 123 13.22 0.50 -14.26
N ARG A 124 12.76 1.69 -13.87
CA ARG A 124 13.18 2.94 -14.51
C ARG A 124 13.16 4.11 -13.54
N ASP A 125 14.04 5.08 -13.79
CA ASP A 125 14.09 6.34 -13.05
C ASP A 125 14.67 7.44 -13.96
N PRO A 126 13.93 8.50 -14.30
CA PRO A 126 12.57 8.83 -13.86
C PRO A 126 11.48 7.96 -14.52
N VAL A 127 10.28 7.94 -13.91
CA VAL A 127 9.10 7.27 -14.47
C VAL A 127 8.15 8.31 -15.09
N PRO A 128 7.81 8.22 -16.39
CA PRO A 128 6.84 9.11 -17.02
C PRO A 128 5.48 9.16 -16.31
N SER A 129 4.89 10.36 -16.18
CA SER A 129 3.62 10.56 -15.49
C SER A 129 2.48 9.77 -16.13
N ASN A 130 2.43 9.65 -17.47
CA ASN A 130 1.39 8.86 -18.15
C ASN A 130 1.39 7.36 -17.76
N ILE A 131 2.49 6.84 -17.22
CA ILE A 131 2.57 5.47 -16.70
C ILE A 131 2.00 5.40 -15.28
N LEU A 132 2.32 6.36 -14.41
CA LEU A 132 1.93 6.31 -12.99
C LEU A 132 0.55 6.88 -12.70
N GLU A 133 0.14 7.95 -13.40
CA GLU A 133 -1.12 8.67 -13.14
C GLU A 133 -2.37 7.78 -13.16
N PRO A 134 -2.53 6.80 -14.07
CA PRO A 134 -3.66 5.87 -14.02
C PRO A 134 -3.77 5.15 -12.67
N PHE A 135 -2.64 4.72 -12.10
CA PHE A 135 -2.60 4.01 -10.82
C PHE A 135 -2.70 4.96 -9.63
N ILE A 136 -2.07 6.13 -9.71
CA ILE A 136 -2.16 7.20 -8.69
C ILE A 136 -3.61 7.64 -8.50
N ASN A 137 -4.37 7.76 -9.60
CA ASN A 137 -5.77 8.18 -9.58
C ASN A 137 -6.71 7.09 -9.02
N LEU A 138 -6.32 5.81 -9.09
CA LEU A 138 -7.06 4.72 -8.44
C LEU A 138 -6.89 4.74 -6.91
N ILE A 139 -5.81 5.32 -6.39
CA ILE A 139 -5.59 5.48 -4.95
C ILE A 139 -6.36 6.72 -4.48
N GLY A 140 -7.65 6.51 -4.18
CA GLY A 140 -8.56 7.59 -3.74
C GLY A 140 -8.15 8.25 -2.42
N ASN A 141 -7.36 7.56 -1.58
CA ASN A 141 -6.87 8.11 -0.32
C ASN A 141 -5.56 8.90 -0.52
N ARG A 142 -5.68 10.24 -0.59
CA ARG A 142 -4.56 11.18 -0.71
C ARG A 142 -3.51 11.00 0.39
N ALA A 143 -3.94 10.93 1.66
CA ALA A 143 -3.01 10.87 2.79
C ALA A 143 -2.16 9.59 2.74
N MET A 144 -2.78 8.44 2.48
CA MET A 144 -2.06 7.16 2.36
C MET A 144 -1.15 7.11 1.14
N ARG A 145 -1.61 7.66 0.00
CA ARG A 145 -0.76 7.77 -1.19
C ARG A 145 0.48 8.61 -0.90
N ASP A 146 0.28 9.78 -0.32
CA ASP A 146 1.36 10.74 -0.09
C ASP A 146 2.32 10.23 1.03
N TRP A 147 1.85 9.36 1.94
CA TRP A 147 2.67 8.66 2.94
C TRP A 147 3.85 7.89 2.33
N ILE A 148 3.65 7.28 1.16
CA ILE A 148 4.72 6.59 0.44
C ILE A 148 5.30 7.46 -0.67
N LEU A 149 4.47 8.07 -1.53
CA LEU A 149 4.98 8.72 -2.73
C LEU A 149 5.78 9.99 -2.47
N SER A 150 5.41 10.78 -1.44
CA SER A 150 6.11 12.03 -1.10
C SER A 150 7.57 11.80 -0.69
N PRO A 151 7.89 10.88 0.24
CA PRO A 151 9.28 10.58 0.55
C PRO A 151 10.00 9.77 -0.53
N LEU A 152 9.28 9.05 -1.40
CA LEU A 152 9.87 8.18 -2.43
C LEU A 152 10.30 8.92 -3.70
N CYS A 153 9.54 9.92 -4.14
CA CYS A 153 9.75 10.54 -5.45
C CYS A 153 9.28 12.00 -5.50
N LYS A 154 9.80 12.75 -6.48
CA LYS A 154 9.38 14.11 -6.79
C LYS A 154 8.74 14.17 -8.16
N ARG A 155 7.49 14.64 -8.22
CA ARG A 155 6.82 14.96 -9.49
C ARG A 155 7.46 16.19 -10.12
N ARG A 156 7.94 16.07 -11.37
CA ARG A 156 8.53 17.17 -12.14
C ARG A 156 7.56 17.58 -13.24
N GLN A 157 6.75 18.61 -12.97
CA GLN A 157 5.64 19.00 -13.84
C GLN A 157 6.08 19.36 -15.26
N ILE A 158 7.24 20.02 -15.41
CA ILE A 158 7.79 20.43 -16.72
C ILE A 158 8.21 19.20 -17.54
N LEU A 159 8.86 18.22 -16.91
CA LEU A 159 9.35 17.00 -17.56
C LEU A 159 8.27 15.92 -17.67
N LYS A 160 7.11 16.13 -17.03
CA LYS A 160 5.97 15.19 -16.98
C LYS A 160 6.39 13.80 -16.52
N ASP A 161 7.21 13.76 -15.47
CA ASP A 161 7.68 12.51 -14.88
C ASP A 161 7.74 12.59 -13.34
N HIS A 162 7.96 11.43 -12.74
CA HIS A 162 8.24 11.27 -11.31
C HIS A 162 9.68 10.77 -11.18
N LYS A 163 10.51 11.58 -10.54
CA LYS A 163 11.92 11.26 -10.29
C LYS A 163 12.04 10.58 -8.94
N PHE A 164 12.62 9.38 -8.90
CA PHE A 164 12.90 8.70 -7.63
C PHE A 164 13.84 9.57 -6.79
N ILE A 165 13.68 9.54 -5.46
CA ILE A 165 14.64 10.16 -4.54
C ILE A 165 16.01 9.47 -4.69
N SER A 166 17.09 10.01 -4.14
CA SER A 166 18.40 9.36 -4.29
C SER A 166 18.36 7.90 -3.79
N ALA A 167 18.79 6.97 -4.64
CA ALA A 167 18.92 5.56 -4.29
C ALA A 167 19.94 5.35 -3.15
N ASP A 168 19.78 4.28 -2.38
CA ASP A 168 20.76 3.88 -1.36
C ASP A 168 21.83 2.98 -1.96
N LEU A 169 22.82 3.61 -2.62
CA LEU A 169 23.91 2.89 -3.28
C LEU A 169 24.81 2.14 -2.28
N SER A 170 24.93 2.64 -1.05
CA SER A 170 25.64 1.95 0.04
C SER A 170 24.99 0.61 0.37
N PHE A 171 23.66 0.60 0.52
CA PHE A 171 22.91 -0.63 0.77
C PHE A 171 23.06 -1.63 -0.37
N ILE A 172 22.87 -1.15 -1.62
CA ILE A 172 22.96 -2.00 -2.82
C ILE A 172 24.35 -2.67 -2.92
N LYS A 173 25.41 -1.90 -2.66
CA LYS A 173 26.78 -2.42 -2.70
C LYS A 173 27.07 -3.40 -1.55
N ARG A 174 26.50 -3.18 -0.37
CA ARG A 174 26.77 -3.99 0.83
C ARG A 174 25.99 -5.30 0.85
N TYR A 175 24.75 -5.31 0.35
CA TYR A 175 23.88 -6.50 0.38
C TYR A 175 23.37 -6.88 -1.02
N PRO A 176 24.26 -7.18 -1.99
CA PRO A 176 23.85 -7.51 -3.36
C PRO A 176 22.98 -8.78 -3.43
N HIS A 177 23.19 -9.74 -2.53
CA HIS A 177 22.38 -10.95 -2.46
C HIS A 177 20.91 -10.65 -2.09
N ILE A 178 20.66 -9.72 -1.16
CA ILE A 178 19.31 -9.27 -0.80
C ILE A 178 18.68 -8.51 -1.97
N VAL A 179 19.45 -7.68 -2.67
CA VAL A 179 18.96 -6.96 -3.85
C VAL A 179 18.49 -7.96 -4.92
N ASN A 180 19.30 -8.98 -5.22
CA ASN A 180 18.95 -10.00 -6.20
C ASN A 180 17.70 -10.81 -5.79
N GLU A 181 17.59 -11.19 -4.52
CA GLU A 181 16.40 -11.89 -4.00
C GLU A 181 15.13 -11.04 -4.17
N GLN A 182 15.22 -9.73 -3.90
CA GLN A 182 14.11 -8.81 -4.06
C GLN A 182 13.76 -8.56 -5.53
N GLU A 183 14.73 -8.57 -6.44
CA GLU A 183 14.49 -8.52 -7.89
C GLU A 183 13.71 -9.76 -8.37
N CYS A 184 14.06 -10.95 -7.87
CA CYS A 184 13.30 -12.17 -8.11
C CYS A 184 11.88 -12.06 -7.55
N ALA A 185 11.72 -11.55 -6.33
CA ALA A 185 10.40 -11.34 -5.71
C ALA A 185 9.53 -10.35 -6.51
N TRP A 186 10.12 -9.27 -7.04
CA TRP A 186 9.42 -8.33 -7.93
C TRP A 186 9.01 -8.98 -9.24
N SER A 187 9.84 -9.84 -9.81
CA SER A 187 9.54 -10.58 -11.05
C SER A 187 8.33 -11.51 -10.87
N ALA A 188 8.30 -12.27 -9.77
CA ALA A 188 7.17 -13.14 -9.42
C ALA A 188 5.89 -12.35 -9.10
N ARG A 189 6.02 -11.16 -8.51
CA ARG A 189 4.89 -10.29 -8.22
C ARG A 189 4.32 -9.64 -9.48
N GLU A 190 5.17 -9.28 -10.43
CA GLU A 190 4.75 -8.69 -11.69
C GLU A 190 3.83 -9.62 -12.49
N THR A 191 4.09 -10.94 -12.47
CA THR A 191 3.21 -11.92 -13.10
C THR A 191 1.83 -11.93 -12.43
N THR A 192 1.77 -11.95 -11.10
CA THR A 192 0.50 -11.89 -10.36
C THR A 192 -0.29 -10.59 -10.61
N LEU A 193 0.40 -9.45 -10.68
CA LEU A 193 -0.23 -8.16 -10.96
C LEU A 193 -0.81 -8.09 -12.38
N ARG A 194 -0.18 -8.76 -13.37
CA ARG A 194 -0.73 -8.88 -14.73
C ARG A 194 -1.98 -9.74 -14.77
N GLU A 195 -1.94 -10.93 -14.17
CA GLU A 195 -3.05 -11.88 -14.14
C GLU A 195 -4.31 -11.28 -13.49
N SER A 196 -4.15 -10.55 -12.39
CA SER A 196 -5.26 -9.85 -11.71
C SER A 196 -5.95 -8.81 -12.60
N LEU A 197 -5.18 -8.07 -13.40
CA LEU A 197 -5.72 -7.08 -14.33
C LEU A 197 -6.51 -7.75 -15.47
N GLU A 198 -5.99 -8.83 -16.02
CA GLU A 198 -6.64 -9.58 -17.10
C GLU A 198 -7.97 -10.22 -16.66
N MET A 199 -8.02 -10.81 -15.47
CA MET A 199 -9.26 -11.34 -14.87
C MET A 199 -10.32 -10.25 -14.64
N SER A 200 -9.89 -9.06 -14.23
CA SER A 200 -10.79 -7.91 -14.02
C SER A 200 -11.43 -7.46 -15.34
N THR A 201 -10.67 -7.44 -16.44
CA THR A 201 -11.18 -7.04 -17.77
C THR A 201 -12.11 -8.07 -18.41
N THR A 202 -11.90 -9.36 -18.17
CA THR A 202 -12.77 -10.43 -18.70
C THR A 202 -14.13 -10.48 -18.00
N LEU A 203 -14.17 -10.23 -16.69
CA LEU A 203 -15.43 -10.07 -15.94
C LEU A 203 -16.21 -8.83 -16.40
N ALA A 204 -15.53 -7.68 -16.59
CA ALA A 204 -16.16 -6.45 -17.07
C ALA A 204 -16.75 -6.60 -18.48
N LYS A 205 -16.06 -7.30 -19.39
CA LYS A 205 -16.57 -7.62 -20.72
C LYS A 205 -17.77 -8.57 -20.69
N LYS A 206 -17.82 -9.53 -19.77
CA LYS A 206 -18.96 -10.46 -19.66
C LYS A 206 -20.26 -9.76 -19.23
N THR A 207 -20.17 -8.65 -18.50
CA THR A 207 -21.33 -7.85 -18.07
C THR A 207 -21.87 -6.94 -19.18
N MET A 208 -21.02 -6.44 -20.09
CA MET A 208 -21.48 -5.55 -21.19
C MET A 208 -22.14 -6.28 -22.37
N ASN A 209 -22.03 -7.61 -22.43
CA ASN A 209 -22.55 -8.41 -23.54
C ASN A 209 -24.00 -8.87 -23.34
N SER A 210 -24.65 -8.52 -22.22
CA SER A 210 -26.03 -8.88 -21.91
C SER A 210 -26.96 -7.68 -22.01
N THR A 211 -27.16 -7.14 -23.23
CA THR A 211 -28.28 -6.24 -23.52
C THR A 211 -29.08 -6.75 -24.73
N ARG A 212 -30.23 -7.38 -24.40
CA ARG A 212 -31.50 -7.60 -25.15
C ARG A 212 -31.49 -8.01 -26.64
N PRO A 213 -32.29 -9.02 -27.04
CA PRO A 213 -32.95 -9.03 -28.34
C PRO A 213 -34.31 -8.30 -28.30
N ASN A 214 -34.58 -7.46 -29.31
CA ASN A 214 -35.82 -6.70 -29.51
C ASN A 214 -36.88 -7.52 -30.29
N VAL A 215 -38.08 -7.64 -29.70
CA VAL A 215 -39.47 -7.47 -30.21
C VAL A 215 -39.89 -7.93 -31.62
N ALA A 216 -40.99 -8.73 -31.67
CA ALA A 216 -42.17 -8.56 -32.55
C ALA A 216 -43.36 -9.38 -31.97
N SER A 217 -44.39 -8.78 -31.33
CA SER A 217 -45.64 -8.18 -31.83
C SER A 217 -46.82 -9.14 -32.08
N LYS A 218 -47.95 -8.82 -31.41
CA LYS A 218 -49.40 -9.07 -31.65
C LYS A 218 -50.13 -9.97 -30.64
N GLY A 219 -51.11 -9.38 -29.93
CA GLY A 219 -52.20 -10.07 -29.19
C GLY A 219 -53.37 -10.46 -30.13
N PRO A 220 -54.62 -10.73 -29.65
CA PRO A 220 -55.16 -10.63 -28.28
C PRO A 220 -56.10 -11.79 -27.82
N HIS A 221 -56.56 -11.70 -26.55
CA HIS A 221 -57.90 -12.06 -26.01
C HIS A 221 -58.10 -13.29 -25.06
N SER A 222 -58.53 -12.93 -23.83
CA SER A 222 -59.57 -13.48 -22.93
C SER A 222 -59.53 -14.84 -22.20
N ASN A 223 -59.89 -14.71 -20.91
CA ASN A 223 -60.82 -15.51 -20.07
C ASN A 223 -60.28 -16.50 -19.03
N MET A 224 -60.41 -16.07 -17.76
CA MET A 224 -61.02 -16.73 -16.59
C MET A 224 -60.97 -18.26 -16.46
N SER A 225 -60.40 -18.76 -15.35
CA SER A 225 -61.15 -19.58 -14.36
C SER A 225 -60.32 -19.92 -13.11
N LYS A 226 -61.05 -20.04 -12.00
CA LYS A 226 -60.69 -20.43 -10.62
C LYS A 226 -60.11 -21.85 -10.53
N GLY A 227 -59.23 -22.06 -9.55
CA GLY A 227 -58.92 -23.38 -8.98
C GLY A 227 -58.14 -23.23 -7.68
N ARG A 228 -58.56 -23.93 -6.62
CA ARG A 228 -58.27 -23.70 -5.20
C ARG A 228 -57.42 -24.85 -4.63
N ASP A 229 -56.79 -24.58 -3.50
CA ASP A 229 -56.35 -25.49 -2.41
C ASP A 229 -55.03 -26.27 -2.54
N GLY A 230 -54.25 -26.22 -1.45
CA GLY A 230 -53.44 -27.36 -0.98
C GLY A 230 -51.95 -27.11 -0.74
N PRO A 231 -51.45 -27.16 0.52
CA PRO A 231 -50.04 -26.93 0.88
C PRO A 231 -49.22 -28.23 0.94
N SER A 232 -47.90 -28.16 0.71
CA SER A 232 -46.98 -29.21 1.15
C SER A 232 -45.54 -28.70 1.29
N GLN A 233 -44.84 -29.38 2.18
CA GLN A 233 -43.63 -29.01 2.90
C GLN A 233 -42.34 -28.99 2.07
N GLY A 234 -41.33 -28.34 2.64
CA GLY A 234 -39.98 -28.91 2.68
C GLY A 234 -38.94 -28.20 1.81
N SER A 235 -37.98 -27.53 2.46
CA SER A 235 -36.57 -27.92 2.41
C SER A 235 -35.75 -26.87 3.13
N ASP A 236 -35.09 -27.31 4.19
CA ASP A 236 -33.98 -26.64 4.84
C ASP A 236 -32.77 -26.51 3.88
N ASP A 237 -31.75 -25.79 4.37
CA ASP A 237 -30.36 -25.77 3.91
C ASP A 237 -29.94 -24.75 2.84
N LEU A 238 -29.86 -23.48 3.25
CA LEU A 238 -28.95 -22.49 2.64
C LEU A 238 -28.13 -21.75 3.70
N ALA A 239 -27.39 -22.49 4.52
CA ALA A 239 -26.35 -21.92 5.37
C ALA A 239 -25.37 -23.01 5.83
N ARG A 240 -24.41 -23.40 4.98
CA ARG A 240 -23.07 -23.98 5.32
C ARG A 240 -22.46 -24.71 4.13
N SER A 241 -21.71 -23.99 3.30
CA SER A 241 -20.61 -24.45 2.42
C SER A 241 -20.25 -23.23 1.59
N VAL A 242 -19.15 -22.52 1.78
CA VAL A 242 -17.79 -22.94 1.42
C VAL A 242 -16.80 -22.16 2.29
N LEU A 243 -16.35 -22.76 3.39
CA LEU A 243 -15.09 -22.42 4.06
C LEU A 243 -14.34 -23.73 4.22
N GLY A 244 -13.35 -23.95 3.35
CA GLY A 244 -12.49 -25.11 3.41
C GLY A 244 -11.83 -25.36 2.06
N THR A 245 -10.52 -25.64 2.10
CA THR A 245 -9.60 -25.90 0.96
C THR A 245 -9.29 -24.65 0.13
N VAL A 246 -8.07 -24.11 0.09
CA VAL A 246 -6.79 -24.79 -0.07
C VAL A 246 -5.65 -23.94 0.51
N PHE A 247 -5.04 -24.40 1.59
CA PHE A 247 -3.62 -24.21 1.85
C PHE A 247 -3.00 -25.58 1.67
N THR A 248 -2.06 -25.74 0.74
CA THR A 248 -0.77 -26.44 0.88
C THR A 248 -0.10 -26.57 -0.51
N ALA A 249 1.22 -26.39 -0.51
CA ALA A 249 2.21 -26.77 -1.52
C ALA A 249 2.43 -25.80 -2.69
N ASN A 250 3.50 -25.01 -2.58
CA ASN A 250 4.58 -25.20 -3.54
C ASN A 250 5.95 -25.07 -2.89
N LYS A 251 6.65 -26.21 -2.90
CA LYS A 251 8.02 -26.43 -2.47
C LYS A 251 8.91 -26.28 -3.70
N VAL A 252 9.92 -25.42 -3.58
CA VAL A 252 11.23 -25.45 -4.26
C VAL A 252 11.23 -25.52 -5.79
N ARG A 253 11.59 -24.39 -6.41
CA ARG A 253 12.56 -24.38 -7.52
C ARG A 253 13.54 -23.23 -7.31
N SER A 254 14.81 -23.58 -7.21
CA SER A 254 15.94 -22.66 -7.12
C SER A 254 16.01 -21.72 -8.31
N CYS A 255 16.30 -20.46 -8.02
CA CYS A 255 17.09 -19.58 -8.89
C CYS A 255 18.56 -19.74 -8.52
#